data_AF-A0A7X1D6B5-F1
#
_entry.id   AF-A0A7X1D6B5-F1
#
_cell.length_a   1.000
_cell.length_b   1.000
_cell.length_c   1.000
_cell.angle_alpha   90.00
_cell.angle_beta   90.00
_cell.angle_gamma   90.00
#
_symmetry.space_group_name_H-M   'P 1'
#
loop_
_entity.id
_entity.type
_entity.pdbx_description
1 polymer ?
#
loop_
_entity_poly.entity_id
_entity_poly.type
_entity_poly.pdbx_seq_one_letter_code
_entity_poly.pdbx_strand_id
1 'polypeptide(L)'
;MLGVINIFVPKPEEVFVTDMHLMEHCIVEKIEKRFKKIEIENLGIVINAETFLDGFGVELLFSNLELESILLEQALNNVCFTQHDIQMIQKNKSIITSELSNIDINEEEIYLYTPLLKSTKLSIMDLYEASFSELEIGFVDLFNELWDNKSLTCSSNGLITKHHNNKLNTLNNDYNLCTGIFYTGCINYNILTVEEYIYLNFYSFILGKSSESIIDQLYLNENDLYLGYTHDVIINDSYHVLFLMEQGDYTVSQTNIINVDFINTMTEKQFRKQKNAFKTYFLLNNDARKINEDFSKLTNMPSEIKYKELIKQIDFLEQNRLVVLLSRLLKEIKC
;
A
#
# COMPACT_ATOMS: atom_id res chain seq x y z
N MET A 1 -21.65 -13.00 -1.99
CA MET A 1 -20.88 -11.99 -1.24
C MET A 1 -19.45 -12.49 -1.28
N LEU A 2 -18.50 -11.69 -1.77
CA LEU A 2 -17.11 -12.14 -1.91
C LEU A 2 -16.45 -12.11 -0.53
N GLY A 3 -15.79 -13.20 -0.16
CA GLY A 3 -14.85 -13.27 0.95
C GLY A 3 -13.43 -13.06 0.45
N VAL A 4 -12.63 -12.38 1.26
CA VAL A 4 -11.23 -12.06 0.96
C VAL A 4 -10.40 -12.37 2.20
N ILE A 5 -9.32 -13.13 2.05
CA ILE A 5 -8.29 -13.29 3.07
C ILE A 5 -7.01 -12.67 2.52
N ASN A 6 -6.45 -11.68 3.21
CA ASN A 6 -5.18 -11.06 2.85
C ASN A 6 -4.11 -11.42 3.88
N ILE A 7 -3.04 -12.02 3.38
CA ILE A 7 -1.85 -12.38 4.15
C ILE A 7 -0.76 -11.44 3.68
N PHE A 8 -0.25 -10.60 4.57
CA PHE A 8 0.86 -9.72 4.26
C PHE A 8 2.11 -10.17 5.01
N VAL A 9 3.22 -10.30 4.28
CA VAL A 9 4.51 -10.69 4.84
C VAL A 9 5.44 -9.48 4.75
N PRO A 10 5.74 -8.82 5.88
CA PRO A 10 6.59 -7.64 5.87
C PRO A 10 8.04 -8.03 5.53
N LYS A 11 8.71 -7.18 4.74
CA LYS A 11 10.11 -7.34 4.37
C LYS A 11 11.02 -6.74 5.45
N PRO A 12 12.00 -7.49 5.97
CA PRO A 12 13.06 -6.91 6.79
C PRO A 12 13.96 -5.96 6.00
N GLU A 13 14.64 -5.04 6.67
CA GLU A 13 15.56 -4.11 6.01
C GLU A 13 16.69 -4.81 5.24
N GLU A 14 17.21 -5.93 5.77
CA GLU A 14 18.35 -6.65 5.19
C GLU A 14 17.99 -7.60 4.03
N VAL A 15 16.69 -7.79 3.74
CA VAL A 15 16.24 -8.70 2.67
C VAL A 15 15.95 -7.92 1.40
N PHE A 16 16.42 -8.39 0.25
CA PHE A 16 16.16 -7.77 -1.05
C PHE A 16 14.71 -7.96 -1.50
N VAL A 17 14.17 -7.01 -2.28
CA VAL A 17 12.79 -7.11 -2.79
C VAL A 17 12.63 -8.28 -3.77
N THR A 18 13.65 -8.58 -4.59
CA THR A 18 13.72 -9.79 -5.42
C THR A 18 13.60 -11.09 -4.62
N ASP A 19 14.21 -11.16 -3.44
CA ASP A 19 14.12 -12.32 -2.56
C ASP A 19 12.70 -12.45 -1.98
N MET A 20 12.03 -11.32 -1.69
CA MET A 20 10.60 -11.31 -1.33
C MET A 20 9.70 -11.77 -2.47
N HIS A 21 9.99 -11.34 -3.71
CA HIS A 21 9.24 -11.75 -4.89
C HIS A 21 9.38 -13.26 -5.16
N LEU A 22 10.58 -13.81 -4.95
CA LEU A 22 10.79 -15.26 -4.96
C LEU A 22 10.00 -15.97 -3.86
N MET A 23 9.95 -15.39 -2.66
CA MET A 23 9.17 -15.92 -1.55
C MET A 23 7.68 -15.96 -1.86
N GLU A 24 7.15 -14.89 -2.45
CA GLU A 24 5.77 -14.78 -2.91
C GLU A 24 5.39 -15.96 -3.82
N HIS A 25 6.12 -16.15 -4.93
CA HIS A 25 5.88 -17.25 -5.87
C HIS A 25 5.94 -18.62 -5.20
N CYS A 26 6.94 -18.82 -4.35
CA CYS A 26 7.13 -20.09 -3.65
C CYS A 26 5.98 -20.40 -2.67
N ILE A 27 5.45 -19.38 -1.99
CA ILE A 27 4.31 -19.51 -1.08
C ILE A 27 3.03 -19.77 -1.84
N VAL A 28 2.78 -19.04 -2.93
CA VAL A 28 1.61 -19.25 -3.79
C VAL A 28 1.60 -20.69 -4.30
N GLU A 29 2.72 -21.18 -4.85
CA GLU A 29 2.82 -22.56 -5.34
C GLU A 29 2.56 -23.60 -4.21
N LYS A 30 2.98 -23.29 -2.97
CA LYS A 30 2.72 -24.14 -1.79
C LYS A 30 1.24 -24.16 -1.40
N ILE A 31 0.60 -23.01 -1.36
CA ILE A 31 -0.83 -22.87 -1.04
C ILE A 31 -1.66 -23.58 -2.11
N GLU A 32 -1.34 -23.38 -3.39
CA GLU A 32 -2.01 -24.07 -4.49
C GLU A 32 -1.90 -25.59 -4.37
N LYS A 33 -0.68 -26.14 -4.22
CA LYS A 33 -0.46 -27.58 -4.04
C LYS A 33 -1.27 -28.16 -2.89
N ARG A 34 -1.44 -27.40 -1.81
CA ARG A 34 -2.29 -27.79 -0.68
C ARG A 34 -3.75 -27.86 -1.08
N PHE A 35 -4.28 -26.81 -1.69
CA PHE A 35 -5.67 -26.78 -2.12
C PHE A 35 -5.99 -27.93 -3.09
N LYS A 36 -5.04 -28.33 -3.94
CA LYS A 36 -5.16 -29.54 -4.78
C LYS A 36 -5.26 -30.80 -3.92
N LYS A 37 -4.36 -30.94 -2.94
CA LYS A 37 -4.27 -32.13 -2.07
C LYS A 37 -5.53 -32.36 -1.23
N ILE A 38 -6.21 -31.30 -0.81
CA ILE A 38 -7.47 -31.38 -0.04
C ILE A 38 -8.71 -31.21 -0.93
N GLU A 39 -8.53 -31.23 -2.26
CA GLU A 39 -9.59 -31.22 -3.27
C GLU A 39 -10.52 -29.99 -3.23
N ILE A 40 -10.04 -28.84 -2.74
CA ILE A 40 -10.83 -27.60 -2.69
C ILE A 40 -10.57 -26.65 -3.88
N GLU A 41 -9.60 -26.95 -4.73
CA GLU A 41 -9.26 -26.14 -5.92
C GLU A 41 -10.47 -25.89 -6.85
N ASN A 42 -11.39 -26.86 -6.92
CA ASN A 42 -12.58 -26.79 -7.77
C ASN A 42 -13.69 -25.89 -7.20
N LEU A 43 -13.49 -25.29 -6.02
CA LEU A 43 -14.46 -24.40 -5.37
C LEU A 43 -14.39 -22.95 -5.87
N GLY A 44 -13.59 -22.68 -6.91
CA GLY A 44 -13.48 -21.36 -7.52
C GLY A 44 -12.76 -20.35 -6.64
N ILE A 45 -11.75 -20.79 -5.89
CA ILE A 45 -10.87 -19.92 -5.11
C ILE A 45 -9.87 -19.29 -6.08
N VAL A 46 -9.74 -17.97 -6.05
CA VAL A 46 -8.73 -17.24 -6.80
C VAL A 46 -7.63 -16.81 -5.84
N ILE A 47 -6.39 -17.15 -6.17
CA ILE A 47 -5.21 -16.70 -5.43
C ILE A 47 -4.58 -15.58 -6.26
N ASN A 48 -4.41 -14.41 -5.64
CA ASN A 48 -3.64 -13.31 -6.20
C ASN A 48 -2.45 -13.04 -5.28
N ALA A 49 -1.33 -12.62 -5.83
CA ALA A 49 -0.20 -12.19 -5.02
C ALA A 49 0.53 -11.04 -5.71
N GLU A 50 1.11 -10.16 -4.90
CA GLU A 50 1.80 -8.97 -5.37
C GLU A 50 2.91 -8.57 -4.40
N THR A 51 4.07 -8.27 -4.95
CA THR A 51 5.25 -7.83 -4.20
C THR A 51 5.37 -6.32 -4.27
N PHE A 52 5.62 -5.72 -3.11
CA PHE A 52 5.82 -4.30 -2.89
C PHE A 52 7.22 -4.07 -2.29
N LEU A 53 7.61 -2.79 -2.13
CA LEU A 53 8.91 -2.44 -1.55
C LEU A 53 9.06 -2.92 -0.09
N ASP A 54 7.96 -2.99 0.65
CA ASP A 54 7.90 -3.32 2.08
C ASP A 54 7.47 -4.76 2.38
N GLY A 55 7.27 -5.61 1.38
CA GLY A 55 6.79 -6.96 1.59
C GLY A 55 6.03 -7.50 0.39
N PHE A 56 5.31 -8.59 0.58
CA PHE A 56 4.34 -9.07 -0.42
C PHE A 56 3.01 -9.42 0.24
N GLY A 57 1.94 -9.32 -0.55
CA GLY A 57 0.60 -9.75 -0.17
C GLY A 57 0.22 -11.03 -0.91
N VAL A 58 -0.49 -11.92 -0.25
CA VAL A 58 -1.22 -13.04 -0.86
C VAL A 58 -2.70 -12.87 -0.51
N GLU A 59 -3.53 -12.74 -1.55
CA GLU A 59 -4.98 -12.62 -1.42
C GLU A 59 -5.66 -13.91 -1.85
N LEU A 60 -6.58 -14.41 -1.02
CA LEU A 60 -7.47 -15.52 -1.34
C LEU A 60 -8.88 -14.97 -1.50
N LEU A 61 -9.40 -15.02 -2.73
CA LEU A 61 -10.76 -14.59 -3.07
C LEU A 61 -11.66 -15.82 -3.19
N PHE A 62 -12.80 -15.80 -2.50
CA PHE A 62 -13.71 -16.94 -2.48
C PHE A 62 -15.16 -16.48 -2.39
N SER A 63 -16.07 -17.26 -2.98
CA SER A 63 -17.51 -16.93 -2.99
C SER A 63 -18.32 -17.67 -1.93
N ASN A 64 -17.84 -18.84 -1.47
CA ASN A 64 -18.45 -19.62 -0.40
C ASN A 64 -17.82 -19.26 0.95
N LEU A 65 -18.53 -18.49 1.76
CA LEU A 65 -18.04 -18.02 3.06
C LEU A 65 -17.82 -19.13 4.10
N GLU A 66 -18.43 -20.30 3.91
CA GLU A 66 -18.17 -21.46 4.78
C GLU A 66 -16.73 -21.98 4.66
N LEU A 67 -16.03 -21.62 3.58
CA LEU A 67 -14.63 -21.98 3.36
C LEU A 67 -13.66 -21.13 4.16
N GLU A 68 -14.09 -19.99 4.73
CA GLU A 68 -13.18 -19.02 5.36
C GLU A 68 -12.25 -19.69 6.38
N SER A 69 -12.80 -20.46 7.33
CA SER A 69 -12.00 -21.13 8.35
C SER A 69 -11.04 -22.18 7.78
N ILE A 70 -11.46 -22.92 6.76
CA ILE A 70 -10.62 -23.93 6.09
C ILE A 70 -9.48 -23.23 5.34
N LEU A 71 -9.78 -22.17 4.58
CA LEU A 71 -8.78 -21.41 3.83
C LEU A 71 -7.75 -20.78 4.76
N LEU A 72 -8.21 -20.19 5.87
CA LEU A 72 -7.34 -19.67 6.92
C LEU A 72 -6.43 -20.77 7.48
N GLU A 73 -6.99 -21.90 7.89
CA GLU A 73 -6.20 -23.00 8.45
C GLU A 73 -5.15 -23.53 7.46
N GLN A 74 -5.53 -23.71 6.20
CA GLN A 74 -4.68 -24.32 5.18
C GLN A 74 -3.60 -23.37 4.65
N ALA A 75 -3.90 -22.08 4.55
CA ALA A 75 -2.94 -21.06 4.18
C ALA A 75 -1.96 -20.76 5.33
N LEU A 76 -2.43 -20.69 6.58
CA LEU A 76 -1.59 -20.23 7.70
C LEU A 76 -0.74 -21.34 8.34
N ASN A 77 -1.34 -22.47 8.69
CA ASN A 77 -0.75 -23.37 9.70
C ASN A 77 0.29 -24.34 9.15
N ASN A 78 0.45 -24.42 7.84
CA ASN A 78 1.27 -25.48 7.26
C ASN A 78 2.26 -24.98 6.21
N VAL A 79 2.22 -23.73 5.75
CA VAL A 79 3.19 -23.25 4.76
C VAL A 79 4.55 -23.16 5.44
N CYS A 80 5.36 -24.19 5.20
CA CYS A 80 6.71 -24.32 5.71
C CYS A 80 7.59 -24.87 4.58
N PHE A 81 8.79 -24.34 4.53
CA PHE A 81 9.82 -24.72 3.60
C PHE A 81 10.75 -25.75 4.24
N THR A 82 11.18 -26.71 3.45
CA THR A 82 12.09 -27.79 3.82
C THR A 82 13.13 -27.98 2.74
N GLN A 83 14.15 -28.82 2.99
CA GLN A 83 15.15 -29.16 1.97
C GLN A 83 14.55 -29.77 0.70
N HIS A 84 13.36 -30.40 0.79
CA HIS A 84 12.67 -30.94 -0.39
C HIS A 84 12.12 -29.85 -1.33
N ASP A 85 12.08 -28.59 -0.89
CA ASP A 85 11.54 -27.48 -1.66
C ASP A 85 12.58 -26.75 -2.51
N ILE A 86 13.86 -27.09 -2.38
CA ILE A 86 14.97 -26.43 -3.10
C ILE A 86 14.73 -26.44 -4.62
N GLN A 87 14.24 -27.55 -5.18
CA GLN A 87 13.95 -27.64 -6.62
C GLN A 87 12.83 -26.69 -7.05
N MET A 88 11.81 -26.52 -6.21
CA MET A 88 10.71 -25.58 -6.47
C MET A 88 11.22 -24.13 -6.40
N ILE A 89 12.09 -23.81 -5.44
CA ILE A 89 12.71 -22.49 -5.31
C ILE A 89 13.57 -22.19 -6.55
N GLN A 90 14.41 -23.13 -6.97
CA GLN A 90 15.25 -22.98 -8.17
C GLN A 90 14.42 -22.78 -9.44
N LYS A 91 13.30 -23.50 -9.58
CA LYS A 91 12.35 -23.30 -10.69
C LYS A 91 11.71 -21.92 -10.66
N ASN A 92 11.26 -21.42 -9.50
CA ASN A 92 10.65 -20.10 -9.42
C ASN A 92 11.67 -18.97 -9.65
N LYS A 93 12.91 -19.16 -9.23
CA LYS A 93 14.02 -18.24 -9.52
C LYS A 93 14.21 -18.02 -11.02
N SER A 94 14.13 -19.09 -11.83
CA SER A 94 14.27 -18.96 -13.29
C SER A 94 13.06 -18.28 -13.94
N ILE A 95 11.85 -18.49 -13.41
CA ILE A 95 10.63 -17.82 -13.85
C ILE A 95 10.75 -16.31 -13.63
N ILE A 96 11.08 -15.89 -12.40
CA ILE A 96 11.19 -14.47 -12.04
C ILE A 96 12.27 -13.77 -12.86
N THR A 97 13.42 -14.43 -13.09
CA THR A 97 14.47 -13.85 -13.93
C THR A 97 13.95 -13.54 -15.34
N SER A 98 13.05 -14.37 -15.87
CA SER A 98 12.37 -14.11 -17.15
C SER A 98 11.33 -13.00 -17.04
N GLU A 99 10.56 -12.93 -15.96
CA GLU A 99 9.54 -11.89 -15.76
C GLU A 99 10.17 -10.50 -15.66
N LEU A 100 11.20 -10.34 -14.83
CA LEU A 100 11.93 -9.08 -14.65
C LEU A 100 12.56 -8.57 -15.96
N SER A 101 12.98 -9.49 -16.84
CA SER A 101 13.51 -9.13 -18.16
C SER A 101 12.47 -8.56 -19.14
N ASN A 102 11.18 -8.66 -18.83
CA ASN A 102 10.06 -8.23 -19.66
C ASN A 102 9.22 -7.12 -19.01
N ILE A 103 9.68 -6.53 -17.90
CA ILE A 103 8.94 -5.42 -17.28
C ILE A 103 9.14 -4.16 -18.12
N ASP A 104 8.02 -3.56 -18.50
CA ASP A 104 7.96 -2.25 -19.16
C ASP A 104 7.48 -1.21 -18.14
N ILE A 105 8.42 -0.44 -17.59
CA ILE A 105 8.10 0.69 -16.70
C ILE A 105 8.27 1.95 -17.50
N ASN A 106 7.26 2.80 -17.45
CA ASN A 106 7.35 4.10 -18.08
C ASN A 106 8.14 5.08 -17.21
N GLU A 107 8.68 6.12 -17.83
CA GLU A 107 9.51 7.12 -17.15
C GLU A 107 8.73 7.85 -16.03
N GLU A 108 7.43 8.07 -16.20
CA GLU A 108 6.55 8.72 -15.23
C GLU A 108 6.45 7.92 -13.92
N GLU A 109 6.28 6.60 -13.99
CA GLU A 109 6.26 5.70 -12.83
C GLU A 109 7.60 5.77 -12.08
N ILE A 110 8.73 5.73 -12.78
CA ILE A 110 10.05 5.85 -12.15
C ILE A 110 10.16 7.16 -11.36
N TYR A 111 9.74 8.28 -11.97
CA TYR A 111 9.75 9.58 -11.31
C TYR A 111 8.80 9.62 -10.10
N LEU A 112 7.58 9.10 -10.21
CA LEU A 112 6.58 9.09 -9.14
C LEU A 112 7.07 8.35 -7.89
N TYR A 113 7.76 7.22 -8.06
CA TYR A 113 8.27 6.41 -6.94
C TYR A 113 9.65 6.86 -6.43
N THR A 114 10.39 7.69 -7.16
CA THR A 114 11.72 8.18 -6.73
C THR A 114 11.76 8.80 -5.32
N PRO A 115 10.77 9.63 -4.89
CA PRO A 115 10.74 10.17 -3.54
C PRO A 115 10.66 9.10 -2.42
N LEU A 116 10.04 7.95 -2.69
CA LEU A 116 9.96 6.85 -1.72
C LEU A 116 11.33 6.23 -1.45
N LEU A 117 12.19 6.15 -2.47
CA LEU A 117 13.53 5.58 -2.37
C LEU A 117 14.39 6.32 -1.36
N LYS A 118 14.21 7.64 -1.28
CA LYS A 118 14.94 8.50 -0.33
C LYS A 118 14.43 8.34 1.11
N SER A 119 13.13 8.17 1.32
CA SER A 119 12.53 8.08 2.67
C SER A 119 12.68 6.70 3.29
N THR A 120 12.65 5.65 2.49
CA THR A 120 12.52 4.28 3.00
C THR A 120 13.86 3.56 3.09
N LYS A 121 14.93 4.11 2.48
CA LYS A 121 16.19 3.39 2.19
C LYS A 121 15.97 2.10 1.39
N LEU A 122 14.78 1.88 0.82
CA LEU A 122 14.43 0.77 -0.05
C LEU A 122 14.64 1.19 -1.51
N SER A 123 15.08 0.26 -2.35
CA SER A 123 15.36 0.54 -3.76
C SER A 123 14.33 -0.19 -4.64
N ILE A 124 13.59 0.56 -5.46
CA ILE A 124 12.75 -0.02 -6.53
C ILE A 124 13.62 -0.69 -7.59
N MET A 125 14.88 -0.25 -7.72
CA MET A 125 15.84 -0.90 -8.63
C MET A 125 16.17 -2.31 -8.15
N ASP A 126 15.96 -2.65 -6.88
CA ASP A 126 16.13 -4.01 -6.36
C ASP A 126 15.07 -4.97 -6.92
N LEU A 127 13.94 -4.48 -7.45
CA LEU A 127 13.01 -5.31 -8.22
C LEU A 127 13.54 -5.59 -9.63
N TYR A 128 14.21 -4.63 -10.25
CA TYR A 128 14.63 -4.72 -11.66
C TYR A 128 16.01 -5.37 -11.83
N GLU A 129 16.92 -5.11 -10.91
CA GLU A 129 18.22 -5.75 -10.83
C GLU A 129 18.03 -7.10 -10.14
N ALA A 130 17.90 -8.16 -10.95
CA ALA A 130 17.75 -9.53 -10.45
C ALA A 130 19.00 -10.00 -9.69
N SER A 131 19.16 -9.57 -8.44
CA SER A 131 20.11 -10.11 -7.48
C SER A 131 19.37 -11.01 -6.51
N PHE A 132 19.57 -12.31 -6.65
CA PHE A 132 19.17 -13.25 -5.61
C PHE A 132 20.38 -13.48 -4.73
N SER A 133 20.21 -13.42 -3.42
CA SER A 133 21.27 -13.84 -2.50
C SER A 133 21.77 -15.25 -2.89
N GLU A 134 23.09 -15.44 -2.99
CA GLU A 134 23.65 -16.79 -3.10
C GLU A 134 23.35 -17.48 -1.78
N LEU A 135 22.54 -18.55 -1.70
CA LEU A 135 22.60 -19.56 -0.61
C LEU A 135 21.60 -20.73 -0.76
N GLU A 136 22.11 -21.95 -0.53
CA GLU A 136 21.35 -23.14 -0.14
C GLU A 136 21.05 -23.13 1.38
N ILE A 137 20.01 -23.86 1.80
CA ILE A 137 19.51 -24.06 3.20
C ILE A 137 19.11 -22.79 3.96
N GLY A 138 19.93 -21.73 3.99
CA GLY A 138 19.63 -20.49 4.73
C GLY A 138 18.36 -19.77 4.27
N PHE A 139 17.98 -19.93 2.99
CA PHE A 139 16.75 -19.37 2.43
C PHE A 139 15.48 -20.04 2.98
N VAL A 140 15.56 -21.34 3.30
CA VAL A 140 14.44 -22.09 3.87
C VAL A 140 14.14 -21.58 5.28
N ASP A 141 15.17 -21.38 6.10
CA ASP A 141 15.03 -20.87 7.46
C ASP A 141 14.52 -19.41 7.45
N LEU A 142 15.07 -18.57 6.57
CA LEU A 142 14.59 -17.21 6.37
C LEU A 142 13.10 -17.18 5.96
N PHE A 143 12.70 -17.98 4.97
CA PHE A 143 11.29 -18.03 4.54
C PHE A 143 10.34 -18.43 5.66
N ASN A 144 10.74 -19.38 6.49
CA ASN A 144 9.94 -19.78 7.64
C ASN A 144 9.83 -18.64 8.68
N GLU A 145 10.95 -17.99 9.04
CA GLU A 145 10.95 -16.86 9.97
C GLU A 145 10.07 -15.69 9.48
N LEU A 146 10.19 -15.34 8.20
CA LEU A 146 9.38 -14.28 7.61
C LEU A 146 7.90 -14.66 7.55
N TRP A 147 7.60 -15.90 7.18
CA TRP A 147 6.22 -16.38 7.17
C TRP A 147 5.59 -16.36 8.57
N ASP A 148 6.36 -16.62 9.62
CA ASP A 148 5.89 -16.55 11.01
C ASP A 148 5.58 -15.11 11.46
N ASN A 149 6.25 -14.12 10.85
CA ASN A 149 6.03 -12.69 11.13
C ASN A 149 4.92 -12.04 10.27
N LYS A 150 4.14 -12.83 9.51
CA LYS A 150 3.03 -12.34 8.68
C LYS A 150 1.92 -11.66 9.49
N SER A 151 1.26 -10.69 8.87
CA SER A 151 -0.03 -10.14 9.31
C SER A 151 -1.17 -10.70 8.45
N LEU A 152 -2.36 -10.75 9.04
CA LEU A 152 -3.52 -11.37 8.41
C LEU A 152 -4.76 -10.51 8.62
N THR A 153 -5.48 -10.29 7.53
CA THR A 153 -6.82 -9.68 7.56
C THR A 153 -7.81 -10.50 6.75
N CYS A 154 -9.07 -10.53 7.19
CA CYS A 154 -10.16 -11.16 6.47
C CYS A 154 -11.27 -10.14 6.25
N SER A 155 -11.83 -10.09 5.04
CA SER A 155 -13.05 -9.37 4.75
C SER A 155 -14.14 -10.33 4.30
N SER A 156 -15.18 -10.47 5.11
CA SER A 156 -16.39 -11.21 4.77
C SER A 156 -17.62 -10.52 5.34
N ASN A 157 -18.74 -10.59 4.61
CA ASN A 157 -19.99 -9.94 5.01
C ASN A 157 -19.91 -8.42 5.31
N GLY A 158 -18.91 -7.73 4.74
CA GLY A 158 -18.65 -6.31 5.00
C GLY A 158 -18.03 -6.02 6.37
N LEU A 159 -17.61 -7.05 7.10
CA LEU A 159 -16.73 -6.97 8.26
C LEU A 159 -15.30 -7.20 7.78
N ILE A 160 -14.35 -6.41 8.28
CA ILE A 160 -12.92 -6.58 8.11
C ILE A 160 -12.37 -6.92 9.49
N THR A 161 -11.74 -8.08 9.63
CA THR A 161 -11.11 -8.55 10.85
C THR A 161 -9.60 -8.63 10.66
N LYS A 162 -8.84 -8.32 11.70
CA LYS A 162 -7.39 -8.40 11.73
C LYS A 162 -6.95 -9.40 12.79
N HIS A 163 -6.06 -10.29 12.39
CA HIS A 163 -5.45 -11.28 13.25
C HIS A 163 -3.99 -10.86 13.51
N HIS A 164 -3.64 -10.73 14.79
CA HIS A 164 -2.45 -10.01 15.24
C HIS A 164 -1.12 -10.60 14.75
N ASN A 165 -0.19 -9.69 14.43
CA ASN A 165 1.19 -9.79 14.89
C ASN A 165 1.68 -8.42 15.36
N ASN A 166 2.41 -8.40 16.48
CA ASN A 166 2.92 -7.20 17.13
C ASN A 166 4.40 -7.04 16.78
N LYS A 167 4.73 -6.06 15.92
CA LYS A 167 5.99 -5.32 15.98
C LYS A 167 5.84 -4.06 15.12
N LEU A 168 5.92 -2.91 15.79
CA LEU A 168 6.00 -1.60 15.18
C LEU A 168 7.46 -1.32 14.84
N ASN A 169 7.76 -1.05 13.58
CA ASN A 169 8.87 -0.19 13.24
C ASN A 169 8.32 1.22 13.07
N THR A 170 8.68 2.13 13.97
CA THR A 170 8.36 3.54 13.82
C THR A 170 9.26 4.14 12.75
N LEU A 171 8.71 4.48 11.59
CA LEU A 171 9.35 5.42 10.67
C LEU A 171 9.11 6.85 11.14
N ASN A 172 10.06 7.75 10.89
CA ASN A 172 9.86 9.17 11.17
C ASN A 172 9.03 9.80 10.04
N ASN A 173 8.26 10.84 10.38
CA ASN A 173 7.58 11.65 9.37
C ASN A 173 8.62 12.51 8.64
N ASP A 174 8.80 12.24 7.35
CA ASP A 174 9.76 12.79 6.42
C ASP A 174 9.06 13.35 5.15
N TYR A 175 9.68 14.35 4.54
CA TYR A 175 9.27 14.87 3.23
C TYR A 175 10.44 14.83 2.27
N ASN A 176 10.21 14.26 1.09
CA ASN A 176 11.20 14.21 0.03
C ASN A 176 10.68 14.92 -1.21
N LEU A 177 11.44 15.87 -1.74
CA LEU A 177 11.23 16.51 -3.03
C LEU A 177 12.39 16.13 -3.97
N CYS A 178 12.04 15.70 -5.18
CA CYS A 178 12.98 15.47 -6.26
C CYS A 178 12.61 16.40 -7.43
N THR A 179 13.62 16.91 -8.11
CA THR A 179 13.48 17.83 -9.24
C THR A 179 14.11 17.20 -10.47
N GLY A 180 13.38 17.15 -11.58
CA GLY A 180 13.80 16.58 -12.86
C GLY A 180 12.93 17.11 -13.99
N ILE A 181 12.39 16.24 -14.85
CA ILE A 181 11.32 16.62 -15.80
C ILE A 181 10.03 17.00 -15.05
N PHE A 182 9.83 16.39 -13.88
CA PHE A 182 8.72 16.63 -12.99
C PHE A 182 9.20 17.15 -11.62
N TYR A 183 8.32 17.87 -10.93
CA TYR A 183 8.36 17.95 -9.48
C TYR A 183 7.67 16.71 -8.90
N THR A 184 8.43 15.92 -8.16
CA THR A 184 7.89 14.74 -7.47
C THR A 184 8.19 14.81 -6.00
N GLY A 185 7.25 14.39 -5.15
CA GLY A 185 7.54 14.26 -3.74
C GLY A 185 6.66 13.28 -3.01
N CYS A 186 7.00 13.05 -1.75
CA CYS A 186 6.30 12.16 -0.86
C CYS A 186 6.03 12.88 0.46
N ILE A 187 4.77 12.84 0.90
CA ILE A 187 4.34 13.17 2.24
C ILE A 187 4.06 11.86 2.94
N ASN A 188 4.84 11.50 3.96
CA ASN A 188 4.56 10.30 4.76
C ASN A 188 3.86 10.67 6.09
N TYR A 189 3.11 9.73 6.65
CA TYR A 189 2.48 9.90 7.95
C TYR A 189 2.16 8.55 8.58
N ASN A 190 2.55 8.35 9.84
CA ASN A 190 2.18 7.15 10.60
C ASN A 190 0.71 7.20 11.02
N ILE A 191 -0.10 6.29 10.49
CA ILE A 191 -1.52 6.23 10.84
C ILE A 191 -1.69 5.57 12.22
N LEU A 192 -2.36 6.26 13.13
CA LEU A 192 -2.69 5.74 14.46
C LEU A 192 -4.18 5.40 14.60
N THR A 193 -5.03 5.97 13.74
CA THR A 193 -6.49 5.78 13.82
C THR A 193 -7.14 5.64 12.45
N VAL A 194 -8.30 4.98 12.42
CA VAL A 194 -9.15 4.91 11.21
C VAL A 194 -9.56 6.30 10.74
N GLU A 195 -9.77 7.24 11.68
CA GLU A 195 -10.10 8.61 11.34
C GLU A 195 -8.96 9.24 10.52
N GLU A 196 -7.72 9.15 10.99
CA GLU A 196 -6.54 9.65 10.26
C GLU A 196 -6.41 9.02 8.88
N TYR A 197 -6.65 7.71 8.73
CA TYR A 197 -6.67 7.04 7.43
C TYR A 197 -7.65 7.70 6.45
N ILE A 198 -8.87 8.02 6.89
CA ILE A 198 -9.88 8.68 6.04
C ILE A 198 -9.49 10.13 5.74
N TYR A 199 -8.96 10.87 6.71
CA TYR A 199 -8.49 12.25 6.48
C TYR A 199 -7.32 12.32 5.50
N LEU A 200 -6.38 11.37 5.56
CA LEU A 200 -5.24 11.33 4.64
C LEU A 200 -5.65 10.94 3.22
N ASN A 201 -6.59 10.01 3.08
CA ASN A 201 -7.23 9.72 1.79
C ASN A 201 -7.94 10.96 1.22
N PHE A 202 -8.67 11.68 2.08
CA PHE A 202 -9.34 12.91 1.67
C PHE A 202 -8.36 14.02 1.27
N TYR A 203 -7.27 14.15 2.02
CA TYR A 203 -6.21 15.09 1.73
C TYR A 203 -5.52 14.76 0.40
N SER A 204 -5.12 13.51 0.18
CA SER A 204 -4.58 13.03 -1.09
C SER A 204 -5.51 13.37 -2.26
N PHE A 205 -6.82 13.20 -2.06
CA PHE A 205 -7.82 13.56 -3.05
C PHE A 205 -7.84 15.07 -3.38
N ILE A 206 -7.84 15.92 -2.35
CA ILE A 206 -7.79 17.38 -2.51
C ILE A 206 -6.44 17.83 -3.10
N LEU A 207 -5.36 17.11 -2.81
CA LEU A 207 -4.03 17.49 -3.25
C LEU A 207 -3.83 17.30 -4.76
N GLY A 208 -4.31 16.20 -5.34
CA GLY A 208 -4.06 15.92 -6.77
C GLY A 208 -5.03 15.02 -7.53
N LYS A 209 -6.01 14.34 -6.88
CA LYS A 209 -6.97 13.47 -7.62
C LYS A 209 -8.21 14.21 -8.13
N SER A 210 -8.43 15.45 -7.67
CA SER A 210 -9.54 16.29 -8.07
C SER A 210 -9.12 17.26 -9.18
N SER A 211 -10.04 17.56 -10.12
CA SER A 211 -9.83 18.61 -11.14
C SER A 211 -9.91 20.03 -10.58
N GLU A 212 -10.07 20.17 -9.27
CA GLU A 212 -9.99 21.44 -8.52
C GLU A 212 -9.05 21.23 -7.33
N SER A 213 -7.97 20.48 -7.56
CA SER A 213 -6.99 20.14 -6.55
C SER A 213 -6.02 21.29 -6.26
N ILE A 214 -5.26 21.15 -5.18
CA ILE A 214 -4.19 22.10 -4.84
C ILE A 214 -3.14 22.15 -5.97
N ILE A 215 -2.73 20.97 -6.49
CA ILE A 215 -1.78 20.89 -7.61
C ILE A 215 -2.33 21.63 -8.84
N ASP A 216 -3.57 21.32 -9.21
CA ASP A 216 -4.23 21.91 -10.37
C ASP A 216 -4.38 23.43 -10.26
N GLN A 217 -4.91 23.94 -9.15
CA GLN A 217 -5.24 25.35 -9.00
C GLN A 217 -4.03 26.26 -8.80
N LEU A 218 -3.01 25.79 -8.08
CA LEU A 218 -1.87 26.65 -7.70
C LEU A 218 -0.67 26.50 -8.61
N TYR A 219 -0.58 25.41 -9.37
CA TYR A 219 0.62 25.09 -10.14
C TYR A 219 0.33 24.84 -11.61
N LEU A 220 -0.71 24.07 -11.95
CA LEU A 220 -0.94 23.69 -13.35
C LEU A 220 -1.69 24.77 -14.14
N ASN A 221 -2.90 25.12 -13.69
CA ASN A 221 -3.79 26.02 -14.44
C ASN A 221 -3.23 27.42 -14.64
N GLU A 222 -2.51 27.97 -13.64
CA GLU A 222 -1.91 29.30 -13.77
C GLU A 222 -0.72 29.34 -14.75
N ASN A 223 -0.18 28.18 -15.12
CA ASN A 223 1.01 28.03 -15.96
C ASN A 223 0.74 27.31 -17.29
N ASP A 224 -0.54 27.11 -17.65
CA ASP A 224 -0.96 26.37 -18.85
C ASP A 224 -0.34 24.95 -18.95
N LEU A 225 -0.18 24.28 -17.80
CA LEU A 225 0.31 22.91 -17.69
C LEU A 225 -0.85 21.92 -17.49
N TYR A 226 -0.61 20.63 -17.76
CA TYR A 226 -1.68 19.62 -17.76
C TYR A 226 -1.44 18.47 -16.79
N LEU A 227 -0.21 17.96 -16.71
CA LEU A 227 0.06 16.74 -15.94
C LEU A 227 0.41 17.07 -14.50
N GLY A 228 -0.48 16.67 -13.58
CA GLY A 228 -0.15 16.52 -12.19
C GLY A 228 -1.25 15.83 -11.38
N TYR A 229 -0.83 14.96 -10.48
CA TYR A 229 -1.74 14.09 -9.73
C TYR A 229 -1.08 13.58 -8.44
N THR A 230 -1.88 12.89 -7.64
CA THR A 230 -1.42 12.19 -6.44
C THR A 230 -1.73 10.70 -6.50
N HIS A 231 -0.83 9.92 -5.91
CA HIS A 231 -1.00 8.50 -5.67
C HIS A 231 -0.74 8.23 -4.18
N ASP A 232 -1.59 7.43 -3.54
CA ASP A 232 -1.37 7.03 -2.16
C ASP A 232 -1.06 5.55 -2.03
N VAL A 233 -0.13 5.23 -1.14
CA VAL A 233 0.32 3.88 -0.85
C VAL A 233 0.64 3.74 0.63
N ILE A 234 0.38 2.57 1.19
CA ILE A 234 0.83 2.23 2.55
C ILE A 234 2.10 1.40 2.44
N ILE A 235 3.12 1.84 3.16
CA ILE A 235 4.43 1.18 3.21
C ILE A 235 4.88 1.18 4.67
N ASN A 236 5.23 0.02 5.23
CA ASN A 236 5.78 -0.09 6.60
C ASN A 236 4.97 0.66 7.68
N ASP A 237 3.66 0.40 7.81
CA ASP A 237 2.76 1.10 8.73
C ASP A 237 2.58 2.62 8.51
N SER A 238 3.21 3.19 7.47
CA SER A 238 3.12 4.61 7.11
C SER A 238 2.26 4.79 5.87
N TYR A 239 1.47 5.86 5.86
CA TYR A 239 0.73 6.31 4.68
C TYR A 239 1.56 7.30 3.90
N HIS A 240 1.75 7.05 2.61
CA HIS A 240 2.52 7.91 1.72
C HIS A 240 1.58 8.53 0.69
N VAL A 241 1.58 9.86 0.61
CA VAL A 241 0.98 10.60 -0.50
C VAL A 241 2.11 11.01 -1.43
N LEU A 242 2.23 10.30 -2.54
CA LEU A 242 3.09 10.63 -3.66
C LEU A 242 2.40 11.69 -4.50
N PHE A 243 3.16 12.65 -4.98
CA PHE A 243 2.70 13.59 -5.98
C PHE A 243 3.71 13.69 -7.10
N LEU A 244 3.20 13.91 -8.30
CA LEU A 244 3.93 14.24 -9.50
C LEU A 244 3.23 15.42 -10.17
N MET A 245 3.99 16.40 -10.63
CA MET A 245 3.48 17.48 -11.46
C MET A 245 4.56 17.98 -12.43
N GLU A 246 4.12 18.46 -13.59
CA GLU A 246 4.98 19.14 -14.57
C GLU A 246 5.78 20.27 -13.90
N GLN A 247 6.98 20.53 -14.41
CA GLN A 247 7.77 21.66 -13.97
C GLN A 247 7.43 22.90 -14.81
N GLY A 248 7.03 23.98 -14.15
CA GLY A 248 6.82 25.30 -14.76
C GLY A 248 7.68 26.38 -14.12
N ASP A 249 7.38 27.64 -14.42
CA ASP A 249 8.03 28.83 -13.83
C ASP A 249 7.48 29.15 -12.42
N TYR A 250 7.49 28.14 -11.54
CA TYR A 250 7.09 28.26 -10.14
C TYR A 250 8.03 27.49 -9.21
N THR A 251 7.96 27.80 -7.91
CA THR A 251 8.76 27.13 -6.89
C THR A 251 7.88 26.28 -5.98
N VAL A 252 8.23 25.01 -5.88
CA VAL A 252 7.56 24.06 -4.97
C VAL A 252 8.40 23.94 -3.70
N SER A 253 7.75 24.16 -2.56
CA SER A 253 8.33 23.84 -1.26
C SER A 253 7.32 23.06 -0.45
N GLN A 254 7.81 22.39 0.60
CA GLN A 254 6.99 21.53 1.44
C GLN A 254 5.79 22.25 2.08
N THR A 255 6.00 23.45 2.61
CA THR A 255 4.93 24.26 3.19
C THR A 255 3.91 24.66 2.13
N ASN A 256 4.36 24.87 0.89
CA ASN A 256 3.52 25.30 -0.20
C ASN A 256 2.66 24.16 -0.76
N ILE A 257 3.15 22.91 -0.73
CA ILE A 257 2.41 21.75 -1.25
C ILE A 257 1.39 21.20 -0.24
N ILE A 258 1.74 21.15 1.05
CA ILE A 258 0.78 20.74 2.10
C ILE A 258 -0.34 21.78 2.25
N ASN A 259 0.01 23.04 2.03
CA ASN A 259 -0.89 24.18 1.88
C ASN A 259 -2.07 24.21 2.85
N VAL A 260 -1.76 24.24 4.15
CA VAL A 260 -2.78 24.36 5.20
C VAL A 260 -3.63 25.63 5.01
N ASP A 261 -3.03 26.71 4.51
CA ASP A 261 -3.74 27.97 4.26
C ASP A 261 -4.80 27.85 3.18
N PHE A 262 -4.53 27.11 2.09
CA PHE A 262 -5.53 26.81 1.08
C PHE A 262 -6.73 26.06 1.68
N ILE A 263 -6.48 25.03 2.49
CA ILE A 263 -7.55 24.29 3.19
C ILE A 263 -8.30 25.22 4.16
N ASN A 264 -7.60 26.04 4.92
CA ASN A 264 -8.17 26.91 5.93
C ASN A 264 -9.02 28.05 5.34
N THR A 265 -8.69 28.50 4.12
CA THR A 265 -9.42 29.57 3.43
C THR A 265 -10.57 29.07 2.55
N MET A 266 -10.74 27.75 2.39
CA MET A 266 -11.91 27.19 1.72
C MET A 266 -13.21 27.66 2.38
N THR A 267 -14.14 28.13 1.57
CA THR A 267 -15.52 28.36 2.01
C THR A 267 -16.20 27.05 2.35
N GLU A 268 -17.23 27.09 3.21
CA GLU A 268 -18.05 25.91 3.54
C GLU A 268 -18.60 25.22 2.28
N LYS A 269 -18.98 26.01 1.26
CA LYS A 269 -19.46 25.49 -0.02
C LYS A 269 -18.39 24.70 -0.77
N GLN A 270 -17.15 25.19 -0.82
CA GLN A 270 -16.03 24.51 -1.46
C GLN A 270 -15.66 23.23 -0.71
N PHE A 271 -15.53 23.29 0.62
CA PHE A 271 -15.21 22.13 1.44
C PHE A 271 -16.28 21.04 1.29
N ARG A 272 -17.57 21.42 1.34
CA ARG A 272 -18.67 20.47 1.13
C ARG A 272 -18.66 19.85 -0.27
N LYS A 273 -18.31 20.62 -1.30
CA LYS A 273 -18.16 20.11 -2.67
C LYS A 273 -17.04 19.07 -2.74
N GLN A 274 -15.85 19.37 -2.21
CA GLN A 274 -14.72 18.44 -2.19
C GLN A 274 -15.05 17.18 -1.39
N LYS A 275 -15.70 17.31 -0.22
CA LYS A 275 -16.14 16.16 0.59
C LYS A 275 -17.09 15.22 -0.18
N ASN A 276 -18.06 15.77 -0.90
CA ASN A 276 -19.01 14.97 -1.68
C ASN A 276 -18.34 14.30 -2.90
N ALA A 277 -17.44 15.01 -3.57
CA ALA A 277 -16.64 14.46 -4.66
C ALA A 277 -15.74 13.33 -4.16
N PHE A 278 -15.04 13.54 -3.04
CA PHE A 278 -14.25 12.52 -2.37
C PHE A 278 -15.07 11.30 -1.99
N LYS A 279 -16.27 11.47 -1.41
CA LYS A 279 -17.14 10.35 -1.08
C LYS A 279 -17.46 9.49 -2.30
N THR A 280 -17.74 10.14 -3.43
CA THR A 280 -18.01 9.46 -4.70
C THR A 280 -16.76 8.73 -5.20
N TYR A 281 -15.62 9.42 -5.25
CA TYR A 281 -14.33 8.86 -5.64
C TYR A 281 -13.94 7.65 -4.78
N PHE A 282 -14.04 7.79 -3.46
CA PHE A 282 -13.65 6.77 -2.50
C PHE A 282 -14.52 5.52 -2.63
N LEU A 283 -15.84 5.68 -2.82
CA LEU A 283 -16.75 4.54 -3.02
C LEU A 283 -16.51 3.79 -4.34
N LEU A 284 -16.00 4.48 -5.37
CA LEU A 284 -15.70 3.86 -6.66
C LEU A 284 -14.36 3.12 -6.66
N ASN A 285 -13.38 3.63 -5.92
CA ASN A 285 -12.00 3.14 -5.96
C ASN A 285 -11.59 2.29 -4.75
N ASN A 286 -12.28 2.40 -3.61
CA ASN A 286 -11.95 1.70 -2.37
C ASN A 286 -13.11 0.81 -1.93
N ASP A 287 -13.12 -0.41 -2.43
CA ASP A 287 -14.03 -1.45 -1.94
C ASP A 287 -13.49 -2.12 -0.67
N ALA A 288 -14.26 -3.05 -0.10
CA ALA A 288 -13.83 -3.75 1.11
C ALA A 288 -12.54 -4.57 0.92
N ARG A 289 -12.25 -5.02 -0.32
CA ARG A 289 -11.02 -5.75 -0.65
C ARG A 289 -9.80 -4.82 -0.55
N LYS A 290 -9.86 -3.64 -1.16
CA LYS A 290 -8.75 -2.67 -1.10
C LYS A 290 -8.48 -2.21 0.34
N ILE A 291 -9.53 -1.92 1.11
CA ILE A 291 -9.38 -1.57 2.53
C ILE A 291 -8.79 -2.73 3.34
N ASN A 292 -9.17 -3.97 3.03
CA ASN A 292 -8.64 -5.16 3.70
C ASN A 292 -7.14 -5.33 3.46
N GLU A 293 -6.67 -5.05 2.24
CA GLU A 293 -5.24 -5.01 1.88
C GLU A 293 -4.51 -3.93 2.69
N ASP A 294 -4.99 -2.69 2.68
CA ASP A 294 -4.41 -1.58 3.44
C ASP A 294 -4.32 -1.91 4.95
N PHE A 295 -5.37 -2.50 5.52
CA PHE A 295 -5.41 -2.88 6.94
C PHE A 295 -4.43 -4.01 7.30
N SER A 296 -4.09 -4.86 6.33
CA SER A 296 -3.06 -5.90 6.54
C SER A 296 -1.69 -5.29 6.78
N LYS A 297 -1.42 -4.14 6.13
CA LYS A 297 -0.16 -3.40 6.20
C LYS A 297 -0.07 -2.40 7.37
N LEU A 298 -1.14 -2.20 8.15
CA LEU A 298 -1.21 -1.18 9.23
C LEU A 298 -1.40 -1.79 10.62
N THR A 299 -0.34 -1.91 11.41
CA THR A 299 -0.30 -2.51 12.77
C THR A 299 -1.28 -1.87 13.76
N ASN A 300 -1.43 -0.54 13.74
CA ASN A 300 -2.25 0.21 14.70
C ASN A 300 -3.76 0.22 14.42
N MET A 301 -4.22 -0.45 13.37
CA MET A 301 -5.64 -0.51 13.05
C MET A 301 -6.44 -1.36 14.06
N PRO A 302 -7.72 -1.05 14.30
CA PRO A 302 -8.57 -1.85 15.18
C PRO A 302 -8.67 -3.29 14.67
N SER A 303 -8.88 -4.23 15.60
CA SER A 303 -9.01 -5.66 15.28
C SER A 303 -10.22 -5.96 14.39
N GLU A 304 -11.25 -5.12 14.43
CA GLU A 304 -12.44 -5.26 13.59
C GLU A 304 -12.97 -3.91 13.14
N ILE A 305 -13.41 -3.83 11.88
CA ILE A 305 -14.15 -2.69 11.37
C ILE A 305 -15.21 -3.12 10.36
N LYS A 306 -16.41 -2.55 10.43
CA LYS A 306 -17.37 -2.70 9.34
C LYS A 306 -17.08 -1.69 8.25
N TYR A 307 -16.97 -2.15 7.02
CA TYR A 307 -16.77 -1.29 5.85
C TYR A 307 -17.81 -0.15 5.80
N LYS A 308 -19.08 -0.45 6.08
CA LYS A 308 -20.15 0.56 6.13
C LYS A 308 -19.94 1.61 7.23
N GLU A 309 -19.32 1.26 8.36
CA GLU A 309 -19.02 2.21 9.44
C GLU A 309 -17.81 3.08 9.07
N LEU A 310 -16.80 2.51 8.39
CA LEU A 310 -15.68 3.25 7.82
C LEU A 310 -16.15 4.30 6.81
N ILE A 311 -17.00 3.91 5.84
CA ILE A 311 -17.54 4.83 4.84
C ILE A 311 -18.35 5.98 5.47
N LYS A 312 -19.08 5.72 6.56
CA LYS A 312 -19.83 6.76 7.27
C LYS A 312 -18.93 7.83 7.86
N GLN A 313 -17.66 7.54 8.15
CA GLN A 313 -16.73 8.55 8.67
C GLN A 313 -16.51 9.70 7.70
N ILE A 314 -16.65 9.46 6.38
CA ILE A 314 -16.56 10.49 5.35
C ILE A 314 -17.60 11.60 5.58
N ASP A 315 -18.79 11.25 6.05
CA ASP A 315 -19.85 12.25 6.30
C ASP A 315 -19.49 13.22 7.44
N PHE A 316 -18.65 12.77 8.38
CA PHE A 316 -18.19 13.51 9.55
C PHE A 316 -16.85 14.22 9.35
N LEU A 317 -16.32 14.28 8.12
CA LEU A 317 -15.13 15.07 7.84
C LEU A 317 -15.38 16.56 8.08
N GLU A 318 -14.46 17.18 8.83
CA GLU A 318 -14.49 18.58 9.23
C GLU A 318 -13.19 19.29 8.81
N GLN A 319 -13.35 20.49 8.24
CA GLN A 319 -12.23 21.30 7.75
C GLN A 319 -11.19 21.60 8.85
N ASN A 320 -11.64 21.97 10.05
CA ASN A 320 -10.75 22.27 11.17
C ASN A 320 -9.93 21.06 11.61
N ARG A 321 -10.49 19.85 11.58
CA ARG A 321 -9.77 18.63 11.96
C ARG A 321 -8.70 18.28 10.92
N LEU A 322 -9.00 18.47 9.63
CA LEU A 322 -8.02 18.33 8.56
C LEU A 322 -6.88 19.35 8.73
N VAL A 323 -7.20 20.62 8.98
CA VAL A 323 -6.20 21.67 9.25
C VAL A 323 -5.30 21.30 10.43
N VAL A 324 -5.86 20.77 11.52
CA VAL A 324 -5.09 20.32 12.69
C VAL A 324 -4.15 19.16 12.35
N LEU A 325 -4.64 18.16 11.61
CA LEU A 325 -3.84 17.02 11.17
C LEU A 325 -2.65 17.47 10.32
N LEU A 326 -2.90 18.28 9.29
CA LEU A 326 -1.85 18.79 8.40
C LEU A 326 -0.88 19.75 9.12
N SER A 327 -1.37 20.51 10.10
CA SER A 327 -0.51 21.37 10.93
C SER A 327 0.40 20.56 11.84
N ARG A 328 -0.03 19.39 12.32
CA ARG A 328 0.82 18.45 13.07
C ARG A 328 1.90 17.86 12.16
N LEU A 329 1.50 17.35 11.00
CA LEU A 329 2.41 16.85 9.96
C LEU A 329 3.51 17.89 9.64
N LEU A 330 3.15 19.16 9.40
CA LEU A 330 4.12 20.22 9.13
C LEU A 330 5.09 20.53 10.28
N LYS A 331 4.69 20.29 11.53
CA LYS A 331 5.57 20.47 12.69
C LYS A 331 6.57 19.33 12.81
N GLU A 332 6.14 18.11 12.53
CA GLU A 332 6.95 16.90 12.67
C GLU A 332 8.04 16.82 11.61
N ILE A 333 7.80 17.38 10.41
CA ILE A 333 8.80 17.38 9.34
C ILE A 333 9.83 18.52 9.48
N LYS A 334 9.64 19.45 10.44
CA LYS A 334 10.64 20.45 10.80
C LYS A 334 11.50 19.93 11.97
N CYS A 335 12.41 19.00 11.69
CA CYS A 335 13.55 18.68 12.55
C CYS A 335 14.77 18.33 11.69
#